data_AF-A0AAW8W985-F1
#
_entry.id   AF-A0AAW8W985-F1
#
_cell.length_a   1.000
_cell.length_b   1.000
_cell.length_c   1.000
_cell.angle_alpha   90.00
_cell.angle_beta   90.00
_cell.angle_gamma   90.00
#
_symmetry.space_group_name_H-M   'P 1'
#
loop_
_entity.id
_entity.type
_entity.pdbx_description
1 polymer ?
#
loop_
_entity_poly.entity_id
_entity_poly.type
_entity_poly.pdbx_seq_one_letter_code
_entity_poly.pdbx_strand_id
1 'polypeptide(L)'
;LDFSTAHFSPAEIQKQNQDLVNHANDFLTDEDSGLPVFLEPEAVQLLSFWCRTPQQMRRFIGIILNAKYRVEKDHQDIGVIIPLYDEELKPLMTKALRRYFNALRSNEKHIKNVENYLYGTMQNLFGIWWNKQAAREYAAKHPKEQNIDNERS
;
A
#
# COMPACT_ATOMS: atom_id res chain seq x y z
N LEU A 1 31.83 3.51 16.73
CA LEU A 1 31.46 4.51 15.71
C LEU A 1 30.28 5.30 16.26
N ASP A 2 30.27 6.62 16.10
CA ASP A 2 29.15 7.48 16.48
C ASP A 2 28.52 8.06 15.21
N PHE A 3 27.27 7.67 14.93
CA PHE A 3 26.48 8.10 13.77
C PHE A 3 25.39 9.11 14.15
N SER A 4 25.53 9.77 15.31
CA SER A 4 24.62 10.82 15.72
C SER A 4 24.50 11.90 14.65
N THR A 5 23.26 12.32 14.36
CA THR A 5 22.98 13.40 13.41
C THR A 5 23.61 14.73 13.83
N ALA A 6 24.00 14.88 15.10
CA ALA A 6 24.68 16.06 15.61
C ALA A 6 26.07 16.31 14.98
N HIS A 7 26.68 15.27 14.39
CA HIS A 7 28.01 15.35 13.76
C HIS A 7 27.98 15.67 12.26
N PHE A 8 26.78 15.80 11.68
CA PHE A 8 26.62 16.07 10.26
C PHE A 8 25.96 17.43 10.04
N SER A 9 26.42 18.14 9.02
CA SER A 9 25.75 19.36 8.56
C SER A 9 24.37 19.02 7.96
N PRO A 10 23.44 19.99 7.92
CA PRO A 10 22.13 19.79 7.29
C PRO A 10 22.22 19.33 5.83
N ALA A 11 23.21 19.80 5.07
CA ALA A 11 23.42 19.42 3.68
C ALA A 11 23.88 17.96 3.53
N GLU A 12 24.74 17.49 4.43
CA GLU A 12 25.16 16.09 4.47
C GLU A 12 23.99 15.17 4.80
N ILE A 13 23.19 15.52 5.81
CA ILE A 13 21.99 14.78 6.18
C ILE A 13 21.00 14.73 5.01
N GLN A 14 20.80 15.85 4.30
CA GLN A 14 19.93 15.88 3.13
C GLN A 14 20.44 14.97 2.02
N LYS A 15 21.76 14.98 1.75
CA LYS A 15 22.38 14.12 0.74
C LYS A 15 22.25 12.65 1.10
N GLN A 16 22.51 12.29 2.36
CA GLN A 16 22.35 10.92 2.88
C GLN A 16 20.89 10.45 2.77
N ASN A 17 19.93 11.30 3.16
CA ASN A 17 18.51 10.96 3.05
C ASN A 17 18.07 10.78 1.60
N GLN A 18 18.52 11.64 0.70
CA GLN A 18 18.19 11.55 -0.72
C GLN A 18 18.76 10.27 -1.35
N ASP A 19 19.98 9.90 -0.97
CA ASP A 19 20.62 8.65 -1.40
C ASP A 19 19.81 7.42 -0.95
N LEU A 20 19.49 7.32 0.34
CA LEU A 20 18.71 6.20 0.89
C LEU A 20 17.30 6.10 0.28
N VAL A 21 16.66 7.23 0.01
CA VAL A 21 15.32 7.26 -0.59
C VAL A 21 15.35 6.88 -2.07
N ASN A 22 16.36 7.36 -2.82
CA ASN A 22 16.49 7.08 -4.25
C ASN A 22 16.79 5.61 -4.52
N HIS A 23 17.62 4.99 -3.68
CA HIS A 23 17.99 3.58 -3.79
C HIS A 23 17.09 2.66 -2.96
N ALA A 24 15.98 3.17 -2.43
CA ALA A 24 15.03 2.37 -1.64
C ALA A 24 14.53 1.14 -2.39
N ASN A 25 14.38 1.23 -3.71
CA ASN A 25 13.98 0.10 -4.52
C ASN A 25 14.97 -1.08 -4.42
N ASP A 26 16.26 -0.78 -4.40
CA ASP A 26 17.34 -1.78 -4.49
C ASP A 26 17.44 -2.66 -3.25
N PHE A 27 17.01 -2.16 -2.09
CA PHE A 27 17.09 -2.92 -0.83
C PHE A 27 15.72 -3.22 -0.20
N LEU A 28 14.65 -2.50 -0.57
CA LEU A 28 13.31 -2.83 -0.09
C LEU A 28 12.63 -3.91 -0.95
N THR A 29 13.05 -4.12 -2.19
CA THR A 29 12.42 -5.12 -3.07
C THR A 29 13.26 -6.37 -3.31
N ASP A 30 14.44 -6.44 -2.69
CA ASP A 30 15.35 -7.59 -2.78
C ASP A 30 14.82 -8.78 -1.97
N GLU A 31 14.32 -9.79 -2.68
CA GLU A 31 13.78 -11.02 -2.10
C GLU A 31 14.87 -11.88 -1.41
N ASP A 32 16.13 -11.75 -1.83
CA ASP A 32 17.28 -12.50 -1.28
C ASP A 32 17.78 -11.90 0.05
N SER A 33 17.46 -10.63 0.33
CA SER A 33 17.87 -9.91 1.54
C SER A 33 17.03 -10.20 2.80
N GLY A 34 16.00 -11.04 2.68
CA GLY A 34 15.33 -11.70 3.79
C GLY A 34 13.87 -11.28 4.05
N LEU A 35 13.46 -10.05 3.71
CA LEU A 35 12.07 -9.59 3.82
C LEU A 35 11.76 -8.48 2.78
N PRO A 36 11.45 -8.84 1.52
CA PRO A 36 11.04 -7.85 0.53
C PRO A 36 9.77 -7.14 1.01
N VAL A 37 9.67 -5.83 0.78
CA VAL A 37 8.45 -5.09 1.02
C VAL A 37 7.36 -5.61 0.08
N PHE A 38 6.13 -5.68 0.58
CA PHE A 38 4.97 -6.14 -0.20
C PHE A 38 4.60 -5.24 -1.39
N LEU A 39 5.24 -4.07 -1.52
CA LEU A 39 5.02 -3.13 -2.62
C LEU A 39 5.82 -3.54 -3.85
N GLU A 40 5.23 -3.36 -5.03
CA GLU A 40 5.96 -3.53 -6.29
C GLU A 40 7.08 -2.49 -6.44
N PRO A 41 8.15 -2.79 -7.21
CA PRO A 41 9.20 -1.84 -7.51
C PRO A 41 8.70 -0.47 -7.98
N GLU A 42 7.66 -0.47 -8.83
CA GLU A 42 7.02 0.75 -9.31
C GLU A 42 6.40 1.59 -8.18
N ALA A 43 5.80 0.95 -7.17
CA ALA A 43 5.26 1.63 -6.01
C ALA A 43 6.37 2.20 -5.12
N VAL A 44 7.47 1.46 -4.91
CA VAL A 44 8.63 1.94 -4.15
C VAL A 44 9.29 3.13 -4.85
N GLN A 45 9.48 3.05 -6.16
CA GLN A 45 9.95 4.17 -6.99
C GLN A 45 9.02 5.39 -6.90
N LEU A 46 7.71 5.17 -6.85
CA LEU A 46 6.77 6.27 -6.66
C LEU A 46 6.96 6.92 -5.28
N LEU A 47 7.18 6.14 -4.22
CA LEU A 47 7.46 6.70 -2.89
C LEU A 47 8.77 7.50 -2.87
N SER A 48 9.79 7.12 -3.62
CA SER A 48 11.07 7.83 -3.66
C SER A 48 10.96 9.25 -4.24
N PHE A 49 9.99 9.51 -5.12
CA PHE A 49 9.72 10.86 -5.63
C PHE A 49 9.06 11.80 -4.61
N TRP A 50 8.39 11.25 -3.60
CA TRP A 50 7.57 12.03 -2.66
C TRP A 50 8.16 12.10 -1.25
N CYS A 51 8.81 11.03 -0.80
CA CYS A 51 9.49 10.99 0.48
C CYS A 51 10.80 11.77 0.39
N ARG A 52 11.16 12.48 1.46
CA ARG A 52 12.43 13.20 1.61
C ARG A 52 13.37 12.52 2.58
N THR A 53 12.87 11.59 3.39
CA THR A 53 13.66 10.84 4.36
C THR A 53 13.21 9.38 4.44
N PRO A 54 14.11 8.46 4.85
CA PRO A 54 13.72 7.07 5.15
C PRO A 54 12.62 6.98 6.21
N GLN A 55 12.62 7.90 7.17
CA GLN A 55 11.57 7.99 8.21
C GLN A 55 10.18 8.24 7.60
N GLN A 56 10.08 9.14 6.62
CA GLN A 56 8.81 9.41 5.92
C GLN A 56 8.35 8.17 5.15
N MET A 57 9.27 7.49 4.46
CA MET A 57 8.95 6.25 3.73
C MET A 57 8.47 5.14 4.67
N ARG A 58 9.18 4.91 5.79
CA ARG A 58 8.77 3.96 6.84
C ARG A 58 7.40 4.30 7.40
N ARG A 59 7.13 5.58 7.67
CA ARG A 59 5.83 6.05 8.16
C ARG A 59 4.73 5.78 7.14
N PHE A 60 4.99 6.04 5.86
CA PHE A 60 4.06 5.77 4.76
C PHE A 60 3.70 4.27 4.68
N ILE A 61 4.70 3.38 4.68
CA ILE A 61 4.50 1.92 4.70
C ILE A 61 3.71 1.51 5.95
N GLY A 62 4.04 2.07 7.11
CA GLY A 62 3.33 1.82 8.36
C GLY A 62 1.84 2.18 8.30
N ILE A 63 1.47 3.26 7.60
CA ILE A 63 0.05 3.63 7.41
C ILE A 63 -0.69 2.56 6.59
N ILE A 64 -0.06 2.03 5.54
CA ILE A 64 -0.64 0.96 4.71
C ILE A 64 -0.86 -0.31 5.57
N LEU A 65 0.16 -0.71 6.33
CA LEU A 65 0.08 -1.87 7.23
C LEU A 65 -1.01 -1.68 8.30
N ASN A 66 -1.11 -0.49 8.89
CA ASN A 66 -2.16 -0.20 9.86
C ASN A 66 -3.57 -0.27 9.25
N ALA A 67 -3.74 0.18 8.00
CA ALA A 67 -5.00 0.06 7.29
C ALA A 67 -5.37 -1.42 7.04
N LYS A 68 -4.40 -2.25 6.65
CA LYS A 68 -4.59 -3.71 6.56
C LYS A 68 -5.06 -4.29 7.89
N TYR A 69 -4.29 -4.07 8.96
CA TYR A 69 -4.60 -4.63 10.27
C TYR A 69 -5.98 -4.20 10.77
N ARG A 70 -6.40 -2.96 10.46
CA ARG A 70 -7.75 -2.51 10.76
C ARG A 70 -8.80 -3.35 10.06
N VAL A 71 -8.68 -3.55 8.75
CA VAL A 71 -9.66 -4.31 7.96
C VAL A 71 -9.79 -5.74 8.48
N GLU A 72 -8.67 -6.42 8.73
CA GLU A 72 -8.66 -7.79 9.27
C GLU A 72 -9.29 -7.84 10.67
N LYS A 73 -8.95 -6.89 11.53
CA LYS A 73 -9.49 -6.84 12.91
C LYS A 73 -10.99 -6.58 12.93
N ASP A 74 -11.46 -5.61 12.14
CA ASP A 74 -12.87 -5.20 12.15
C ASP A 74 -13.80 -6.27 11.56
N HIS A 75 -13.26 -7.22 10.78
CA HIS A 75 -14.02 -8.30 10.12
C HIS A 75 -13.47 -9.71 10.46
N GLN A 76 -12.86 -9.84 11.65
CA GLN A 76 -12.31 -11.11 12.12
C GLN A 76 -13.39 -12.20 12.27
N ASP A 77 -14.64 -11.81 12.52
CA ASP A 77 -15.81 -12.67 12.69
C ASP A 77 -16.15 -13.47 11.42
N ILE A 78 -15.83 -12.91 10.25
CA ILE A 78 -16.00 -13.56 8.95
C ILE A 78 -14.66 -14.03 8.34
N GLY A 79 -13.58 -14.02 9.12
CA GLY A 79 -12.29 -14.58 8.75
C GLY A 79 -11.52 -13.81 7.67
N VAL A 80 -11.65 -12.47 7.62
CA VAL A 80 -10.93 -11.65 6.62
C VAL A 80 -9.41 -11.74 6.80
N ILE A 81 -8.71 -12.09 5.72
CA ILE A 81 -7.25 -12.08 5.63
C ILE A 81 -6.84 -11.32 4.38
N ILE A 82 -5.88 -10.40 4.51
CA ILE A 82 -5.36 -9.61 3.40
C ILE A 82 -3.92 -10.06 3.07
N PRO A 83 -3.73 -10.95 2.09
CA PRO A 83 -2.42 -11.41 1.67
C PRO A 83 -1.72 -10.31 0.83
N LEU A 84 -0.86 -9.51 1.45
CA LEU A 84 -0.19 -8.38 0.76
C LEU A 84 0.72 -8.82 -0.39
N TYR A 85 1.13 -10.09 -0.45
CA TYR A 85 1.93 -10.66 -1.53
C TYR A 85 1.08 -11.27 -2.65
N ASP A 86 -0.25 -11.14 -2.61
CA ASP A 86 -1.13 -11.64 -3.65
C ASP A 86 -0.91 -10.90 -4.99
N GLU A 87 -0.76 -11.68 -6.05
CA GLU A 87 -0.46 -11.19 -7.41
C GLU A 87 -1.55 -10.29 -8.00
N GLU A 88 -2.82 -10.44 -7.57
CA GLU A 88 -3.88 -9.52 -7.99
C GLU A 88 -3.91 -8.24 -7.12
N LEU A 89 -3.51 -8.32 -5.85
CA LEU A 89 -3.55 -7.19 -4.92
C LEU A 89 -2.38 -6.21 -5.12
N LYS A 90 -1.16 -6.72 -5.37
CA LYS A 90 0.05 -5.90 -5.57
C LYS A 90 -0.15 -4.77 -6.61
N PRO A 91 -0.62 -5.05 -7.84
CA PRO A 91 -0.87 -4.00 -8.84
C PRO A 91 -1.95 -3.00 -8.42
N LEU A 92 -2.94 -3.44 -7.63
CA LEU A 92 -4.02 -2.56 -7.16
C LEU A 92 -3.52 -1.57 -6.10
N MET A 93 -2.59 -1.99 -5.24
CA MET A 93 -1.91 -1.09 -4.30
C MET A 93 -1.11 -0.02 -5.05
N THR A 94 -0.31 -0.40 -6.06
CA THR A 94 0.42 0.54 -6.91
C THR A 94 -0.50 1.56 -7.58
N LYS A 95 -1.62 1.11 -8.16
CA LYS A 95 -2.63 1.99 -8.76
C LYS A 95 -3.28 2.92 -7.73
N ALA A 96 -3.56 2.42 -6.52
CA ALA A 96 -4.12 3.24 -5.44
C ALA A 96 -3.15 4.32 -4.99
N LEU A 97 -1.86 4.01 -4.88
CA LEU A 97 -0.81 4.98 -4.57
C LEU A 97 -0.71 6.07 -5.63
N ARG A 98 -0.72 5.70 -6.92
CA ARG A 98 -0.75 6.67 -8.03
C ARG A 98 -1.95 7.62 -7.93
N ARG A 99 -3.15 7.08 -7.68
CA ARG A 99 -4.36 7.91 -7.48
C ARG A 99 -4.26 8.82 -6.25
N TYR A 100 -3.71 8.31 -5.15
CA TYR A 100 -3.48 9.07 -3.93
C TYR A 100 -2.57 10.28 -4.20
N PHE A 101 -1.40 10.06 -4.79
CA PHE A 101 -0.45 11.13 -5.11
C PHE A 101 -1.00 12.10 -6.16
N ASN A 102 -1.77 11.62 -7.14
CA ASN A 102 -2.45 12.48 -8.09
C ASN A 102 -3.44 13.42 -7.38
N ALA A 103 -4.22 12.92 -6.42
CA ALA A 103 -5.16 13.75 -5.66
C ALA A 103 -4.45 14.81 -4.79
N LEU A 104 -3.26 14.50 -4.27
CA LEU A 104 -2.44 15.49 -3.58
C LEU A 104 -1.90 16.56 -4.53
N ARG A 105 -1.45 16.15 -5.73
CA ARG A 105 -0.88 17.08 -6.71
C ARG A 105 -1.93 18.00 -7.33
N SER A 106 -3.09 17.46 -7.70
CA SER A 106 -4.17 18.25 -8.30
C SER A 106 -4.81 19.21 -7.31
N ASN A 107 -4.76 18.89 -6.01
CA ASN A 107 -5.37 19.65 -4.92
C ASN A 107 -6.89 19.87 -5.04
N GLU A 108 -7.56 19.17 -5.97
CA GLU A 108 -9.02 19.28 -6.19
C GLU A 108 -9.85 18.89 -4.96
N LYS A 109 -9.32 17.95 -4.17
CA LYS A 109 -9.99 17.44 -2.97
C LYS A 109 -9.68 18.23 -1.70
N HIS A 110 -8.84 19.27 -1.77
CA HIS A 110 -8.40 20.08 -0.62
C HIS A 110 -8.03 19.23 0.62
N ILE A 111 -7.21 18.20 0.40
CA ILE A 111 -6.85 17.21 1.42
C ILE A 111 -6.05 17.89 2.53
N LYS A 112 -6.63 18.00 3.73
CA LYS A 112 -5.99 18.63 4.89
C LYS A 112 -5.07 17.70 5.67
N ASN A 113 -5.39 16.41 5.70
CA ASN A 113 -4.60 15.39 6.39
C ASN A 113 -4.27 14.26 5.41
N VAL A 114 -3.04 14.31 4.90
CA VAL A 114 -2.55 13.38 3.87
C VAL A 114 -2.44 11.95 4.41
N GLU A 115 -2.08 11.78 5.67
CA GLU A 115 -1.92 10.46 6.29
C GLU A 115 -3.26 9.76 6.50
N ASN A 116 -4.27 10.48 7.00
CA ASN A 116 -5.61 9.95 7.14
C ASN A 116 -6.23 9.64 5.77
N TYR A 117 -5.95 10.46 4.76
CA TYR A 117 -6.42 10.19 3.40
C TYR A 117 -5.75 8.94 2.79
N LEU A 118 -4.46 8.73 3.03
CA LEU A 118 -3.76 7.50 2.65
C LEU A 118 -4.35 6.28 3.36
N TYR A 119 -4.53 6.37 4.67
CA TYR A 119 -5.10 5.32 5.50
C TYR A 119 -6.48 4.89 4.97
N GLY A 120 -7.39 5.85 4.75
CA GLY A 120 -8.71 5.57 4.20
C GLY A 120 -8.66 5.02 2.77
N THR A 121 -7.73 5.49 1.93
CA THR A 121 -7.52 4.95 0.58
C THR A 121 -7.16 3.46 0.62
N MET A 122 -6.26 3.07 1.52
CA MET A 122 -5.82 1.67 1.67
C MET A 122 -6.89 0.80 2.33
N GLN A 123 -7.57 1.31 3.36
CA GLN A 123 -8.66 0.59 4.01
C GLN A 123 -9.77 0.24 3.01
N ASN A 124 -10.15 1.22 2.17
CA ASN A 124 -11.13 1.01 1.10
C ASN A 124 -10.64 0.01 0.04
N LEU A 125 -9.37 0.09 -0.38
CA LEU A 125 -8.79 -0.87 -1.32
C LEU A 125 -8.88 -2.30 -0.78
N PHE A 126 -8.44 -2.53 0.45
CA PHE A 126 -8.41 -3.87 1.04
C PHE A 126 -9.83 -4.44 1.22
N GLY A 127 -10.79 -3.62 1.68
CA GLY A 127 -12.18 -4.03 1.78
C GLY A 127 -12.79 -4.42 0.42
N ILE A 128 -12.58 -3.61 -0.62
CA ILE A 128 -13.08 -3.91 -1.98
C ILE A 128 -12.45 -5.18 -2.53
N TRP A 129 -11.14 -5.34 -2.39
CA TRP A 129 -10.44 -6.52 -2.88
C TRP A 129 -10.94 -7.80 -2.19
N TRP A 130 -11.09 -7.77 -0.86
CA TRP A 130 -11.58 -8.93 -0.12
C TRP A 130 -13.02 -9.31 -0.50
N ASN A 131 -13.91 -8.31 -0.61
CA ASN A 131 -15.29 -8.55 -1.04
C ASN A 131 -15.35 -9.22 -2.43
N LYS A 132 -14.43 -8.87 -3.33
CA LYS A 132 -14.32 -9.51 -4.64
C LYS A 132 -13.91 -10.98 -4.53
N GLN A 133 -12.98 -11.32 -3.63
CA GLN A 133 -12.59 -12.73 -3.41
C GLN A 133 -13.74 -13.53 -2.80
N ALA A 134 -14.40 -12.99 -1.76
CA ALA A 134 -15.56 -13.62 -1.13
C ALA A 134 -16.70 -13.88 -2.15
N ALA A 135 -16.98 -12.92 -3.04
CA ALA A 135 -17.98 -13.10 -4.10
C ALA A 135 -17.61 -14.19 -5.11
N ARG A 136 -16.33 -14.31 -5.49
CA ARG A 136 -15.85 -15.38 -6.36
C ARG A 136 -15.97 -16.75 -5.69
N GLU A 137 -15.61 -16.86 -4.42
CA GLU A 137 -15.75 -18.11 -3.65
C GLU A 137 -17.20 -18.54 -3.51
N TYR A 138 -18.11 -17.59 -3.24
CA TYR A 138 -19.55 -17.85 -3.20
C TYR A 138 -20.06 -18.38 -4.55
N ALA A 139 -19.73 -17.68 -5.65
CA ALA A 139 -20.12 -18.09 -7.01
C ALA A 139 -19.60 -19.49 -7.37
N ALA A 140 -18.35 -19.83 -7.00
CA ALA A 140 -17.77 -21.15 -7.25
C ALA A 140 -18.47 -22.26 -6.46
N LYS A 141 -18.96 -21.97 -5.25
CA LYS A 141 -19.71 -22.92 -4.41
C LYS A 141 -21.17 -23.04 -4.85
N HIS A 142 -21.74 -22.05 -5.53
CA HIS A 142 -23.16 -22.00 -5.91
C HIS A 142 -23.37 -21.81 -7.45
N PRO A 143 -22.87 -22.74 -8.28
CA PRO A 143 -22.90 -22.60 -9.74
C PRO A 143 -24.32 -22.63 -10.34
N LYS A 144 -25.30 -23.19 -9.64
CA LYS A 144 -26.69 -23.32 -10.14
C LYS A 144 -27.50 -22.03 -10.05
N GLU A 145 -27.14 -21.10 -9.17
CA GLU A 145 -27.86 -19.82 -9.01
C GLU A 145 -27.59 -18.85 -10.18
N GLN A 146 -26.50 -19.04 -10.94
CA GLN A 146 -26.18 -18.23 -12.12
C GLN A 146 -27.00 -18.60 -13.37
N ASN A 147 -27.55 -19.81 -13.46
CA ASN A 147 -28.32 -20.27 -14.63
C ASN A 147 -29.80 -19.85 -14.58
N ILE A 148 -30.33 -19.51 -13.40
CA ILE A 148 -31.76 -19.21 -13.23
C ILE A 148 -32.12 -17.82 -13.80
N ASP A 149 -31.14 -16.91 -13.85
CA ASP A 149 -31.30 -15.59 -14.50
C ASP A 149 -31.19 -15.67 -16.03
N ASN A 150 -30.54 -16.71 -16.58
CA ASN A 150 -30.44 -16.93 -18.03
C ASN A 150 -31.65 -17.69 -18.63
N GLU A 151 -32.50 -18.31 -17.81
CA GLU A 151 -33.70 -19.02 -18.27
C GLU A 151 -34.98 -18.16 -18.22
N ARG A 152 -34.88 -16.89 -17.79
CA ARG A 152 -36.02 -15.95 -17.70
C ARG A 152 -36.07 -14.88 -18.81
N SER A 153 -35.25 -15.01 -19.86
CA SER A 153 -35.25 -14.08 -20.99
C SER A 153 -35.98 -14.61 -22.22
#